data_AF-A0A3P1YCL7-F1
#
_entry.id   AF-A0A3P1YCL7-F1
#
_cell.length_a   1.000
_cell.length_b   1.000
_cell.length_c   1.000
_cell.angle_alpha   90.00
_cell.angle_beta   90.00
_cell.angle_gamma   90.00
#
_symmetry.space_group_name_H-M   'P 1'
#
loop_
_entity.id
_entity.type
_entity.pdbx_description
1 polymer ?
#
loop_
_entity_poly.entity_id
_entity_poly.type
_entity_poly.pdbx_seq_one_letter_code
_entity_poly.pdbx_strand_id
1 'polypeptide(L)'
;MWDRIKQLWSKAPRPPQTLQLPEQEQRALLAQAQQALDQGQYAQAERQAHELAGSSIAELSEQGMRLLGLVYFHQQQYLQAWPIFQKLAQRTGSVKDWFNVATSATLAGEIAQGASAFESALKAHDGSDESPALSAASMHLYYACALRDRSEHAKAFEHVQVLRALYEKLPQTDARTLELRNFPRLDAVLDMMADVLAHSGDIPEAEAWLRSFGQQLKGSSIHKDIAQAIERLHRKAPPAPPPQETAAAATPGTAPASAPEPASAARAPLAEDSTAQQSLPLERQDKEPRLD
;
A
#
# COMPACT_ATOMS: atom_id res chain seq x y z
N MET A 1 2.95 -48.61 -14.92
CA MET A 1 3.52 -47.51 -14.08
C MET A 1 3.32 -46.16 -14.75
N TRP A 2 3.57 -46.03 -16.07
CA TRP A 2 3.39 -44.78 -16.82
C TRP A 2 1.94 -44.26 -16.87
N ASP A 3 0.94 -45.13 -17.00
CA ASP A 3 -0.47 -44.68 -17.09
C ASP A 3 -0.99 -44.06 -15.80
N ARG A 4 -0.44 -44.46 -14.65
CA ARG A 4 -0.79 -43.92 -13.33
C ARG A 4 -0.28 -42.49 -13.13
N ILE A 5 0.84 -42.14 -13.78
CA ILE A 5 1.42 -40.79 -13.75
C ILE A 5 0.67 -39.88 -14.72
N LYS A 6 0.28 -40.38 -15.91
CA LYS A 6 -0.57 -39.62 -16.84
C LYS A 6 -1.93 -39.26 -16.23
N GLN A 7 -2.51 -40.16 -15.42
CA GLN A 7 -3.74 -39.88 -14.67
C GLN A 7 -3.59 -38.80 -13.59
N LEU A 8 -2.38 -38.54 -13.08
CA LEU A 8 -2.13 -37.46 -12.13
C LEU A 8 -2.08 -36.10 -12.83
N TRP A 9 -1.65 -36.06 -14.10
CA TRP A 9 -1.61 -34.83 -14.92
C TRP A 9 -2.92 -34.52 -15.63
N SER A 10 -3.79 -35.51 -15.83
CA SER A 10 -5.11 -35.35 -16.45
C SER A 10 -6.23 -35.07 -15.44
N LYS A 11 -5.92 -34.81 -14.16
CA LYS A 11 -6.93 -34.34 -13.21
C LYS A 11 -7.31 -32.92 -13.60
N ALA A 12 -8.39 -32.80 -14.35
CA ALA A 12 -9.15 -31.57 -14.46
C ALA A 12 -9.27 -30.95 -13.05
N PRO A 13 -9.13 -29.63 -12.89
CA PRO A 13 -9.34 -28.98 -11.60
C PRO A 13 -10.67 -29.47 -11.05
N ARG A 14 -10.66 -30.01 -9.82
CA ARG A 14 -11.89 -30.46 -9.17
C ARG A 14 -12.88 -29.30 -9.24
N PRO A 15 -14.14 -29.53 -9.64
CA PRO A 15 -15.15 -28.48 -9.56
C PRO A 15 -15.14 -27.92 -8.14
N PRO A 16 -15.27 -26.59 -7.96
CA PRO A 16 -15.26 -25.98 -6.64
C PRO A 16 -16.31 -26.70 -5.79
N GLN A 17 -15.87 -27.34 -4.72
CA GLN A 17 -16.76 -28.04 -3.82
C GLN A 17 -17.56 -26.98 -3.09
N THR A 18 -18.84 -26.85 -3.45
CA THR A 18 -19.79 -26.02 -2.71
C THR A 18 -19.85 -26.50 -1.28
N LEU A 19 -19.67 -25.58 -0.33
CA LEU A 19 -19.74 -25.85 1.10
C LEU A 19 -21.14 -26.40 1.45
N GLN A 20 -21.23 -27.63 1.94
CA GLN A 20 -22.50 -28.31 2.22
C GLN A 20 -23.01 -28.13 3.66
N LEU A 21 -22.40 -27.22 4.43
CA LEU A 21 -22.82 -26.94 5.80
C LEU A 21 -24.14 -26.14 5.82
N PRO A 22 -25.02 -26.35 6.81
CA PRO A 22 -26.16 -25.46 7.05
C PRO A 22 -25.72 -24.01 7.24
N GLU A 23 -26.55 -23.04 6.82
CA GLU A 23 -26.24 -21.60 6.90
C GLU A 23 -25.77 -21.15 8.29
N GLN A 24 -26.41 -21.65 9.36
CA GLN A 24 -26.03 -21.31 10.74
C GLN A 24 -24.61 -21.78 11.09
N GLU A 25 -24.21 -22.96 10.61
CA GLU A 25 -22.86 -23.48 10.81
C GLU A 25 -21.85 -22.69 9.99
N GLN A 26 -22.20 -22.24 8.78
CA GLN A 26 -21.35 -21.37 7.98
C GLN A 26 -21.15 -19.99 8.65
N ARG A 27 -22.20 -19.41 9.26
CA ARG A 27 -22.06 -18.18 10.05
C ARG A 27 -21.17 -18.37 11.28
N ALA A 28 -21.27 -19.51 11.96
CA ALA A 28 -20.37 -19.84 13.06
C ALA A 28 -18.92 -20.01 12.58
N LEU A 29 -18.73 -20.64 11.41
CA LEU A 29 -17.41 -20.79 10.78
C LEU A 29 -16.81 -19.44 10.41
N LEU A 30 -17.62 -18.50 9.90
CA LEU A 30 -17.20 -17.12 9.63
C LEU A 30 -16.72 -16.42 10.90
N ALA A 31 -17.49 -16.49 11.99
CA ALA A 31 -17.09 -15.87 13.25
C ALA A 31 -15.77 -16.46 13.79
N GLN A 32 -15.58 -17.78 13.63
CA GLN A 32 -14.32 -18.44 13.99
C GLN A 32 -13.16 -17.99 13.10
N ALA A 33 -13.40 -17.84 11.78
CA ALA A 33 -12.38 -17.40 10.84
C ALA A 33 -11.92 -15.97 11.14
N GLN A 34 -12.86 -15.07 11.46
CA GLN A 34 -12.55 -13.71 11.92
C GLN A 34 -11.74 -13.73 13.22
N GLN A 35 -12.18 -14.48 14.22
CA GLN A 35 -11.45 -14.61 15.48
C GLN A 35 -10.03 -15.16 15.28
N ALA A 36 -9.86 -16.16 14.40
CA ALA A 36 -8.56 -16.72 14.08
C ALA A 36 -7.66 -15.69 13.39
N LEU A 37 -8.21 -14.86 12.49
CA LEU A 37 -7.48 -13.75 11.86
C LEU A 37 -7.01 -12.74 12.91
N ASP A 38 -7.91 -12.30 13.80
CA ASP A 38 -7.62 -11.33 14.87
C ASP A 38 -6.55 -11.84 15.85
N GLN A 39 -6.50 -13.16 16.07
CA GLN A 39 -5.51 -13.82 16.93
C GLN A 39 -4.20 -14.17 16.20
N GLY A 40 -4.04 -13.78 14.93
CA GLY A 40 -2.87 -14.12 14.13
C GLY A 40 -2.73 -15.61 13.79
N GLN A 41 -3.80 -16.40 13.95
CA GLN A 41 -3.85 -17.83 13.64
C GLN A 41 -4.10 -18.05 12.14
N TYR A 42 -3.19 -17.53 11.31
CA TYR A 42 -3.40 -17.41 9.86
C TYR A 42 -3.70 -18.75 9.16
N ALA A 43 -3.04 -19.85 9.55
CA ALA A 43 -3.30 -21.16 8.94
C ALA A 43 -4.73 -21.69 9.21
N GLN A 44 -5.31 -21.34 10.36
CA GLN A 44 -6.71 -21.68 10.65
C GLN A 44 -7.65 -20.76 9.88
N ALA A 45 -7.41 -19.45 9.95
CA ALA A 45 -8.21 -18.45 9.26
C ALA A 45 -8.24 -18.69 7.74
N GLU A 46 -7.10 -19.04 7.14
CA GLU A 46 -6.98 -19.35 5.71
C GLU A 46 -7.87 -20.53 5.30
N ARG A 47 -7.80 -21.65 6.04
CA ARG A 47 -8.62 -22.83 5.75
C ARG A 47 -10.11 -22.52 5.82
N GLN A 48 -10.54 -21.86 6.90
CA GLN A 48 -11.95 -21.54 7.12
C GLN A 48 -12.46 -20.50 6.10
N ALA A 49 -11.67 -19.47 5.80
CA ALA A 49 -12.02 -18.47 4.78
C ALA A 49 -12.07 -19.06 3.37
N HIS A 50 -11.18 -20.01 3.05
CA HIS A 50 -11.21 -20.72 1.77
C HIS A 50 -12.48 -21.59 1.63
N GLU A 51 -12.92 -22.26 2.69
CA GLU A 51 -14.20 -22.98 2.70
C GLU A 51 -15.38 -22.03 2.50
N LEU A 52 -15.41 -20.91 3.22
CA LEU A 52 -16.48 -19.90 3.13
C LEU A 52 -16.55 -19.23 1.76
N ALA A 53 -15.40 -18.95 1.13
CA ALA A 53 -15.35 -18.39 -0.23
C ALA A 53 -16.06 -19.29 -1.25
N GLY A 54 -16.13 -20.60 -1.00
CA GLY A 54 -16.87 -21.59 -1.79
C GLY A 54 -18.34 -21.78 -1.39
N SER A 55 -18.88 -20.95 -0.49
CA SER A 55 -20.29 -21.00 -0.10
C SER A 55 -21.23 -20.72 -1.29
N SER A 56 -22.37 -21.40 -1.32
CA SER A 56 -23.47 -21.06 -2.24
C SER A 56 -24.27 -19.83 -1.78
N ILE A 57 -24.06 -19.36 -0.55
CA ILE A 57 -24.69 -18.16 0.00
C ILE A 57 -23.81 -16.98 -0.35
N ALA A 58 -24.30 -16.08 -1.22
CA ALA A 58 -23.51 -15.00 -1.80
C ALA A 58 -22.81 -14.13 -0.75
N GLU A 59 -23.53 -13.72 0.28
CA GLU A 59 -22.99 -12.92 1.40
C GLU A 59 -21.81 -13.62 2.09
N LEU A 60 -21.95 -14.91 2.40
CA LEU A 60 -20.90 -15.68 3.08
C LEU A 60 -19.71 -15.97 2.15
N SER A 61 -19.97 -16.16 0.85
CA SER A 61 -18.91 -16.28 -0.16
C SER A 61 -18.10 -14.98 -0.24
N GLU A 62 -18.75 -13.83 -0.27
CA GLU A 62 -18.09 -12.52 -0.30
C GLU A 62 -17.28 -12.25 0.97
N GLN A 63 -17.84 -12.53 2.15
CA GLN A 63 -17.15 -12.38 3.42
C GLN A 63 -15.97 -13.37 3.54
N GLY A 64 -16.14 -14.61 3.08
CA GLY A 64 -15.06 -15.60 2.99
C GLY A 64 -13.93 -15.16 2.06
N MET A 65 -14.27 -14.61 0.88
CA MET A 65 -13.28 -14.02 -0.03
C MET A 65 -12.53 -12.84 0.61
N ARG A 66 -13.25 -11.97 1.33
CA ARG A 66 -12.64 -10.83 2.02
C ARG A 66 -11.65 -11.29 3.08
N LEU A 67 -12.06 -12.22 3.95
CA LEU A 67 -11.20 -12.82 4.97
C LEU A 67 -9.98 -13.51 4.34
N LEU A 68 -10.17 -14.27 3.27
CA LEU A 68 -9.07 -14.97 2.61
C LEU A 68 -8.05 -13.98 2.04
N GLY A 69 -8.52 -12.90 1.40
CA GLY A 69 -7.66 -11.82 0.93
C GLY A 69 -6.89 -11.15 2.09
N LEU A 70 -7.56 -10.86 3.20
CA LEU A 70 -6.94 -10.27 4.40
C LEU A 70 -5.90 -11.21 5.02
N VAL A 71 -6.20 -12.51 5.12
CA VAL A 71 -5.24 -13.52 5.60
C VAL A 71 -3.97 -13.52 4.77
N TYR A 72 -4.09 -13.53 3.43
CA TYR A 72 -2.90 -13.42 2.57
C TYR A 72 -2.19 -12.08 2.72
N PHE A 73 -2.94 -10.98 2.86
CA PHE A 73 -2.37 -9.65 3.06
C PHE A 73 -1.53 -9.57 4.35
N HIS A 74 -2.05 -10.06 5.48
CA HIS A 74 -1.32 -10.08 6.75
C HIS A 74 -0.09 -10.99 6.72
N GLN A 75 -0.12 -12.06 5.93
CA GLN A 75 1.04 -12.91 5.66
C GLN A 75 2.03 -12.31 4.64
N GLN A 76 1.81 -11.07 4.19
CA GLN A 76 2.59 -10.38 3.14
C GLN A 76 2.59 -11.12 1.78
N GLN A 77 1.61 -11.99 1.57
CA GLN A 77 1.38 -12.75 0.35
C GLN A 77 0.54 -11.93 -0.63
N TYR A 78 1.06 -10.77 -1.02
CA TYR A 78 0.30 -9.76 -1.77
C TYR A 78 -0.13 -10.24 -3.16
N LEU A 79 0.73 -11.03 -3.84
CA LEU A 79 0.43 -11.65 -5.14
C LEU A 79 -0.77 -12.61 -5.08
N GLN A 80 -1.00 -13.26 -3.94
CA GLN A 80 -2.16 -14.12 -3.70
C GLN A 80 -3.39 -13.29 -3.29
N ALA A 81 -3.20 -12.22 -2.51
CA ALA A 81 -4.28 -11.40 -1.99
C ALA A 81 -4.99 -10.58 -3.08
N TRP A 82 -4.24 -9.86 -3.91
CA TRP A 82 -4.83 -8.87 -4.80
C TRP A 82 -5.82 -9.43 -5.84
N PRO A 83 -5.62 -10.62 -6.45
CA PRO A 83 -6.60 -11.17 -7.40
C PRO A 83 -7.90 -11.58 -6.72
N ILE A 84 -7.87 -11.94 -5.44
CA ILE A 84 -9.06 -12.30 -4.64
C ILE A 84 -9.85 -11.03 -4.37
N PHE A 85 -9.19 -9.98 -3.88
CA PHE A 85 -9.82 -8.69 -3.69
C PHE A 85 -10.37 -8.12 -4.99
N GLN A 86 -9.69 -8.30 -6.13
CA GLN A 86 -10.17 -7.78 -7.40
C GLN A 86 -11.47 -8.45 -7.82
N LYS A 87 -11.57 -9.77 -7.69
CA LYS A 87 -12.82 -10.50 -7.96
C LYS A 87 -13.93 -10.07 -7.01
N LEU A 88 -13.63 -9.80 -5.74
CA LEU A 88 -14.60 -9.32 -4.77
C LEU A 88 -15.08 -7.90 -5.11
N ALA A 89 -14.16 -6.97 -5.37
CA ALA A 89 -14.46 -5.58 -5.70
C ALA A 89 -15.28 -5.44 -6.99
N GLN A 90 -15.05 -6.30 -7.98
CA GLN A 90 -15.86 -6.36 -9.20
C GLN A 90 -17.31 -6.80 -8.93
N ARG A 91 -17.57 -7.55 -7.85
CA ARG A 91 -18.92 -7.99 -7.46
C ARG A 91 -19.62 -6.94 -6.61
N THR A 92 -18.93 -6.43 -5.60
CA THR A 92 -19.54 -5.54 -4.59
C THR A 92 -19.53 -4.08 -5.00
N GLY A 93 -18.58 -3.66 -5.84
CA GLY A 93 -18.37 -2.26 -6.20
C GLY A 93 -17.97 -1.38 -5.01
N SER A 94 -17.65 -1.95 -3.84
CA SER A 94 -17.48 -1.17 -2.61
C SER A 94 -16.15 -0.43 -2.57
N VAL A 95 -16.13 0.73 -1.92
CA VAL A 95 -14.92 1.53 -1.68
C VAL A 95 -13.86 0.68 -0.98
N LYS A 96 -14.24 -0.03 0.10
CA LYS A 96 -13.33 -0.86 0.89
C LYS A 96 -12.68 -1.95 0.04
N ASP A 97 -13.46 -2.65 -0.78
CA ASP A 97 -12.94 -3.76 -1.58
C ASP A 97 -12.03 -3.26 -2.71
N TRP A 98 -12.38 -2.17 -3.40
CA TRP A 98 -11.48 -1.54 -4.37
C TRP A 98 -10.19 -1.02 -3.72
N PHE A 99 -10.29 -0.45 -2.52
CA PHE A 99 -9.13 0.04 -1.80
C PHE A 99 -8.19 -1.11 -1.35
N ASN A 100 -8.75 -2.26 -0.99
CA ASN A 100 -7.97 -3.48 -0.73
C ASN A 100 -7.21 -3.95 -1.98
N VAL A 101 -7.81 -3.85 -3.17
CA VAL A 101 -7.08 -4.12 -4.44
C VAL A 101 -5.96 -3.11 -4.64
N ALA A 102 -6.23 -1.82 -4.46
CA ALA A 102 -5.25 -0.76 -4.68
C ALA A 102 -3.97 -0.98 -3.85
N THR A 103 -4.13 -1.24 -2.56
CA THR A 103 -3.00 -1.44 -1.65
C THR A 103 -2.31 -2.78 -1.87
N SER A 104 -3.05 -3.88 -2.00
CA SER A 104 -2.45 -5.21 -2.21
C SER A 104 -1.75 -5.37 -3.56
N ALA A 105 -2.34 -4.86 -4.65
CA ALA A 105 -1.71 -4.89 -5.97
C ALA A 105 -0.43 -4.05 -6.00
N THR A 106 -0.47 -2.84 -5.40
CA THR A 106 0.72 -1.99 -5.29
C THR A 106 1.82 -2.70 -4.52
N LEU A 107 1.53 -3.24 -3.34
CA LEU A 107 2.52 -3.96 -2.52
C LEU A 107 3.04 -5.23 -3.21
N ALA A 108 2.26 -5.84 -4.10
CA ALA A 108 2.70 -6.94 -4.96
C ALA A 108 3.64 -6.50 -6.11
N GLY A 109 3.81 -5.20 -6.33
CA GLY A 109 4.57 -4.64 -7.46
C GLY A 109 3.73 -4.41 -8.73
N GLU A 110 2.42 -4.69 -8.69
CA GLU A 110 1.48 -4.47 -9.79
C GLU A 110 0.98 -3.02 -9.79
N ILE A 111 1.90 -2.07 -10.02
CA ILE A 111 1.65 -0.64 -9.78
C ILE A 111 0.52 -0.08 -10.65
N ALA A 112 0.39 -0.53 -11.89
CA ALA A 112 -0.67 -0.06 -12.79
C ALA A 112 -2.07 -0.52 -12.32
N GLN A 113 -2.16 -1.75 -11.85
CA GLN A 113 -3.37 -2.35 -11.30
C GLN A 113 -3.75 -1.68 -9.98
N GLY A 114 -2.74 -1.40 -9.13
CA GLY A 114 -2.91 -0.60 -7.92
C GLY A 114 -3.51 0.77 -8.20
N ALA A 115 -2.97 1.50 -9.18
CA ALA A 115 -3.44 2.82 -9.56
C ALA A 115 -4.87 2.80 -10.11
N SER A 116 -5.17 1.87 -11.02
CA SER A 116 -6.52 1.71 -11.56
C SER A 116 -7.55 1.37 -10.47
N ALA A 117 -7.18 0.53 -9.51
CA ALA A 117 -8.06 0.19 -8.39
C ALA A 117 -8.25 1.37 -7.42
N PHE A 118 -7.22 2.18 -7.20
CA PHE A 118 -7.32 3.40 -6.39
C PHE A 118 -8.32 4.39 -7.00
N GLU A 119 -8.28 4.59 -8.32
CA GLU A 119 -9.27 5.41 -9.02
C GLU A 119 -10.69 4.85 -8.88
N SER A 120 -10.86 3.53 -8.95
CA SER A 120 -12.15 2.88 -8.73
C SER A 120 -12.66 3.10 -7.30
N ALA A 121 -11.77 3.06 -6.30
CA ALA A 121 -12.11 3.35 -4.91
C ALA A 121 -12.57 4.80 -4.73
N LEU A 122 -11.88 5.77 -5.35
CA LEU A 122 -12.29 7.18 -5.33
C LEU A 122 -13.64 7.41 -6.02
N LYS A 123 -13.86 6.81 -7.19
CA LYS A 123 -15.15 6.91 -7.91
C LYS A 123 -16.30 6.33 -7.07
N ALA A 124 -16.07 5.19 -6.42
CA ALA A 124 -17.06 4.59 -5.53
C ALA A 124 -17.31 5.45 -4.29
N HIS A 125 -16.28 6.13 -3.78
CA HIS A 125 -16.40 7.04 -2.63
C HIS A 125 -17.23 8.28 -2.99
N ASP A 126 -16.97 8.88 -4.15
CA ASP A 126 -17.67 10.09 -4.60
C ASP A 126 -19.12 9.83 -5.00
N GLY A 127 -19.44 8.59 -5.39
CA GLY A 127 -20.80 8.16 -5.74
C GLY A 127 -21.62 7.62 -4.57
N SER A 128 -21.07 7.57 -3.35
CA SER A 128 -21.77 7.06 -2.17
C SER A 128 -22.54 8.16 -1.45
N ASP A 129 -23.85 7.95 -1.22
CA ASP A 129 -24.68 8.84 -0.41
C ASP A 129 -24.43 8.66 1.10
N GLU A 130 -23.79 7.55 1.49
CA GLU A 130 -23.41 7.28 2.87
C GLU A 130 -22.01 7.85 3.14
N SER A 131 -21.75 8.24 4.40
CA SER A 131 -20.38 8.58 4.80
C SER A 131 -19.52 7.32 4.74
N PRO A 132 -18.58 7.20 3.78
CA PRO A 132 -17.79 6.00 3.64
C PRO A 132 -16.87 5.84 4.86
N ALA A 133 -16.68 4.60 5.30
CA ALA A 133 -15.82 4.30 6.45
C ALA A 133 -14.38 4.82 6.26
N LEU A 134 -13.90 4.87 5.01
CA LEU A 134 -12.61 5.44 4.64
C LEU A 134 -12.81 6.80 3.99
N SER A 135 -12.27 7.85 4.58
CA SER A 135 -12.22 9.17 3.94
C SER A 135 -11.22 9.18 2.78
N ALA A 136 -11.42 10.12 1.85
CA ALA A 136 -10.43 10.40 0.79
C ALA A 136 -9.02 10.64 1.36
N ALA A 137 -8.89 11.39 2.46
CA ALA A 137 -7.59 11.64 3.09
C ALA A 137 -6.93 10.34 3.57
N SER A 138 -7.69 9.43 4.21
CA SER A 138 -7.17 8.13 4.64
C SER A 138 -6.76 7.26 3.45
N MET A 139 -7.54 7.24 2.37
CA MET A 139 -7.17 6.51 1.16
C MET A 139 -5.86 7.01 0.57
N HIS A 140 -5.68 8.32 0.42
CA HIS A 140 -4.43 8.91 -0.08
C HIS A 140 -3.24 8.59 0.82
N LEU A 141 -3.39 8.66 2.15
CA LEU A 141 -2.32 8.32 3.09
C LEU A 141 -1.86 6.87 2.94
N TYR A 142 -2.79 5.92 3.03
CA TYR A 142 -2.44 4.50 3.00
C TYR A 142 -1.93 4.05 1.63
N TYR A 143 -2.45 4.61 0.55
CA TYR A 143 -1.94 4.32 -0.79
C TYR A 143 -0.54 4.92 -1.03
N ALA A 144 -0.27 6.13 -0.52
CA ALA A 144 1.08 6.71 -0.53
C ALA A 144 2.08 5.85 0.25
N CYS A 145 1.68 5.29 1.40
CA CYS A 145 2.50 4.31 2.13
C CYS A 145 2.82 3.08 1.27
N ALA A 146 1.83 2.49 0.61
CA ALA A 146 2.05 1.32 -0.26
C ALA A 146 3.02 1.63 -1.42
N LEU A 147 2.89 2.80 -2.05
CA LEU A 147 3.81 3.25 -3.09
C LEU A 147 5.24 3.47 -2.55
N ARG A 148 5.37 4.13 -1.40
CA ARG A 148 6.65 4.35 -0.71
C ARG A 148 7.33 3.01 -0.41
N ASP A 149 6.60 2.02 0.07
CA ASP A 149 7.13 0.70 0.45
C ASP A 149 7.59 -0.12 -0.78
N ARG A 150 7.20 0.33 -1.98
CA ARG A 150 7.70 -0.17 -3.27
C ARG A 150 8.72 0.75 -3.94
N SER A 151 9.20 1.76 -3.22
CA SER A 151 10.13 2.77 -3.71
C SER A 151 9.60 3.61 -4.89
N GLU A 152 8.28 3.64 -5.08
CA GLU A 152 7.60 4.48 -6.07
C GLU A 152 7.45 5.92 -5.54
N HIS A 153 8.55 6.53 -5.09
CA HIS A 153 8.55 7.80 -4.35
C HIS A 153 7.94 8.96 -5.14
N ALA A 154 8.16 9.01 -6.47
CA ALA A 154 7.57 10.03 -7.32
C ALA A 154 6.03 9.95 -7.33
N LYS A 155 5.46 8.74 -7.48
CA LYS A 155 4.00 8.54 -7.41
C LYS A 155 3.48 8.79 -6.00
N ALA A 156 4.19 8.34 -4.97
CA ALA A 156 3.82 8.62 -3.58
C ALA A 156 3.75 10.13 -3.31
N PHE A 157 4.66 10.91 -3.90
CA PHE A 157 4.68 12.36 -3.78
C PHE A 157 3.45 13.04 -4.40
N GLU A 158 2.87 12.49 -5.46
CA GLU A 158 1.59 13.00 -6.00
C GLU A 158 0.48 12.93 -4.94
N HIS A 159 0.42 11.84 -4.17
CA HIS A 159 -0.54 11.70 -3.06
C HIS A 159 -0.19 12.59 -1.86
N VAL A 160 1.10 12.84 -1.59
CA VAL A 160 1.56 13.84 -0.60
C VAL A 160 1.02 15.22 -0.95
N GLN A 161 1.04 15.61 -2.23
CA GLN A 161 0.53 16.92 -2.67
C GLN A 161 -0.99 17.03 -2.49
N VAL A 162 -1.73 15.94 -2.77
CA VAL A 162 -3.18 15.90 -2.48
C VAL A 162 -3.44 16.04 -0.99
N LEU A 163 -2.73 15.28 -0.15
CA LEU A 163 -2.86 15.37 1.31
C LEU A 163 -2.56 16.78 1.82
N ARG A 164 -1.48 17.41 1.36
CA ARG A 164 -1.17 18.81 1.68
C ARG A 164 -2.37 19.71 1.37
N ALA A 165 -2.90 19.64 0.15
CA ALA A 165 -4.03 20.48 -0.26
C ALA A 165 -5.31 20.22 0.56
N LEU A 166 -5.52 19.00 1.07
CA LEU A 166 -6.65 18.68 1.95
C LEU A 166 -6.45 19.28 3.35
N TYR A 167 -5.26 19.16 3.94
CA TYR A 167 -4.98 19.69 5.29
C TYR A 167 -4.90 21.22 5.33
N GLU A 168 -4.39 21.87 4.27
CA GLU A 168 -4.34 23.34 4.18
C GLU A 168 -5.75 23.99 4.18
N LYS A 169 -6.79 23.23 3.81
CA LYS A 169 -8.18 23.69 3.83
C LYS A 169 -8.86 23.53 5.19
N LEU A 170 -8.23 22.83 6.13
CA LEU A 170 -8.82 22.59 7.44
C LEU A 170 -8.74 23.84 8.32
N PRO A 171 -9.83 24.19 9.04
CA PRO A 171 -9.80 25.30 9.98
C PRO A 171 -8.91 25.02 11.19
N GLN A 172 -8.71 23.74 11.53
CA GLN A 172 -7.76 23.30 12.55
C GLN A 172 -7.32 21.85 12.34
N THR A 173 -6.10 21.53 12.77
CA THR A 173 -5.46 20.20 12.66
C THR A 173 -5.16 19.56 14.01
N ASP A 174 -5.88 19.94 15.07
CA ASP A 174 -5.78 19.23 16.36
C ASP A 174 -6.45 17.84 16.27
N ALA A 175 -6.00 16.91 17.13
CA ALA A 175 -6.41 15.50 17.05
C ALA A 175 -7.94 15.30 17.07
N ARG A 176 -8.65 16.04 17.93
CA ARG A 176 -10.12 15.93 18.04
C ARG A 176 -10.80 16.44 16.76
N THR A 177 -10.32 17.54 16.21
CA THR A 177 -10.85 18.10 14.97
C THR A 177 -10.66 17.16 13.78
N LEU A 178 -9.50 16.51 13.69
CA LEU A 178 -9.20 15.53 12.63
C LEU A 178 -10.10 14.30 12.77
N GLU A 179 -10.24 13.76 13.99
CA GLU A 179 -11.14 12.63 14.29
C GLU A 179 -12.58 12.93 13.87
N LEU A 180 -13.14 14.09 14.27
CA LEU A 180 -14.50 14.50 13.91
C LEU A 180 -14.73 14.65 12.41
N ARG A 181 -13.67 14.92 11.64
CA ARG A 181 -13.73 15.06 10.18
C ARG A 181 -13.31 13.81 9.43
N ASN A 182 -13.04 12.71 10.14
CA ASN A 182 -12.51 11.46 9.59
C ASN A 182 -11.18 11.66 8.82
N PHE A 183 -10.33 12.58 9.29
CA PHE A 183 -8.98 12.76 8.76
C PHE A 183 -7.98 11.93 9.56
N PRO A 184 -6.92 11.40 8.91
CA PRO A 184 -5.78 10.85 9.62
C PRO A 184 -5.17 11.86 10.60
N ARG A 185 -4.44 11.37 11.61
CA ARG A 185 -3.69 12.29 12.47
C ARG A 185 -2.57 12.97 11.69
N LEU A 186 -2.33 14.25 12.00
CA LEU A 186 -1.32 15.04 11.31
C LEU A 186 0.09 14.45 11.44
N ASP A 187 0.44 13.89 12.60
CA ASP A 187 1.76 13.29 12.83
C ASP A 187 2.03 12.09 11.93
N ALA A 188 1.04 11.20 11.75
CA ALA A 188 1.15 10.06 10.83
C ALA A 188 1.32 10.51 9.36
N VAL A 189 0.61 11.57 8.96
CA VAL A 189 0.76 12.16 7.62
C VAL A 189 2.14 12.78 7.44
N LEU A 190 2.62 13.55 8.41
CA LEU A 190 3.94 14.18 8.36
C LEU A 190 5.08 13.15 8.35
N ASP A 191 4.95 12.06 9.12
CA ASP A 191 5.90 10.95 9.10
C ASP A 191 6.02 10.33 7.69
N MET A 192 4.87 10.08 7.03
CA MET A 192 4.83 9.56 5.67
C MET A 192 5.40 10.57 4.66
N MET A 193 5.01 11.84 4.74
CA MET A 193 5.51 12.90 3.87
C MET A 193 7.04 13.03 3.96
N ALA A 194 7.58 13.03 5.19
CA ALA A 194 9.02 13.10 5.43
C ALA A 194 9.76 11.90 4.83
N ASP A 195 9.20 10.69 4.95
CA ASP A 195 9.80 9.50 4.34
C ASP A 195 9.84 9.57 2.81
N VAL A 196 8.78 10.07 2.17
CA VAL A 196 8.74 10.25 0.71
C VAL A 196 9.72 11.34 0.27
N LEU A 197 9.70 12.48 0.95
CA LEU A 197 10.56 13.63 0.67
C LEU A 197 12.05 13.33 0.91
N ALA A 198 12.40 12.38 1.77
CA ALA A 198 13.78 11.94 1.97
C ALA A 198 14.44 11.37 0.70
N HIS A 199 13.62 11.03 -0.30
CA HIS A 199 14.05 10.49 -1.59
C HIS A 199 13.93 11.51 -2.73
N SER A 200 13.74 12.81 -2.43
CA SER A 200 13.59 13.88 -3.43
C SER A 200 14.87 14.18 -4.23
N GLY A 201 16.04 13.90 -3.65
CA GLY A 201 17.35 14.31 -4.19
C GLY A 201 17.77 15.73 -3.79
N ASP A 202 16.88 16.54 -3.21
CA ASP A 202 17.16 17.87 -2.68
C ASP A 202 16.55 18.01 -1.27
N ILE A 203 17.36 17.73 -0.25
CA ILE A 203 16.93 17.77 1.16
C ILE A 203 16.66 19.20 1.65
N PRO A 204 17.49 20.21 1.32
CA PRO A 204 17.16 21.61 1.62
C PRO A 204 15.81 22.06 1.05
N GLU A 205 15.49 21.70 -0.19
CA GLU A 205 14.19 22.03 -0.80
C GLU A 205 13.04 21.28 -0.10
N ALA A 206 13.21 19.99 0.18
CA ALA A 206 12.23 19.19 0.93
C ALA A 206 11.95 19.76 2.34
N GLU A 207 12.98 20.24 3.04
CA GLU A 207 12.83 20.91 4.32
C GLU A 207 12.04 22.22 4.18
N ALA A 208 12.39 23.05 3.19
CA ALA A 208 11.68 24.29 2.91
C ALA A 208 10.19 24.02 2.58
N TRP A 209 9.92 22.93 1.85
CA TRP A 209 8.56 22.48 1.55
C TRP A 209 7.78 22.13 2.82
N LEU A 210 8.36 21.37 3.75
CA LEU A 210 7.71 21.02 5.03
C LEU A 210 7.45 22.27 5.89
N ARG A 211 8.40 23.21 5.93
CA ARG A 211 8.22 24.49 6.63
C ARG A 211 7.10 25.32 6.03
N SER A 212 7.04 25.39 4.69
CA SER A 212 5.96 26.08 3.97
C SER A 212 4.60 25.46 4.27
N PHE A 213 4.50 24.14 4.27
CA PHE A 213 3.27 23.42 4.64
C PHE A 213 2.84 23.77 6.07
N GLY A 214 3.78 23.71 7.03
CA GLY A 214 3.53 24.08 8.42
C GLY A 214 2.97 25.49 8.62
N GLN A 215 3.39 26.46 7.81
CA GLN A 215 2.88 27.84 7.89
C GLN A 215 1.41 27.98 7.48
N GLN A 216 0.89 27.04 6.66
CA GLN A 216 -0.50 27.05 6.20
C GLN A 216 -1.45 26.36 7.19
N LEU A 217 -0.93 25.52 8.08
CA LEU A 217 -1.73 24.77 9.04
C LEU A 217 -2.19 25.65 10.21
N LYS A 218 -3.28 25.24 10.87
CA LYS A 218 -3.84 25.89 12.07
C LYS A 218 -3.89 24.89 13.24
N GLY A 219 -3.30 25.24 14.39
CA GLY A 219 -3.18 24.34 15.54
C GLY A 219 -2.03 24.72 16.48
N SER A 220 -2.06 24.23 17.72
CA SER A 220 -1.10 24.60 18.76
C SER A 220 0.23 23.85 18.69
N SER A 221 0.25 22.63 18.13
CA SER A 221 1.44 21.77 18.09
C SER A 221 2.24 21.84 16.79
N ILE A 222 1.78 22.58 15.77
CA ILE A 222 2.32 22.52 14.40
C ILE A 222 3.84 22.72 14.34
N HIS A 223 4.36 23.72 15.06
CA HIS A 223 5.81 23.98 15.05
C HIS A 223 6.62 22.78 15.53
N LYS A 224 6.12 22.06 16.54
CA LYS A 224 6.75 20.85 17.07
C LYS A 224 6.61 19.70 16.06
N ASP A 225 5.43 19.49 15.51
CA ASP A 225 5.14 18.40 14.59
C ASP A 225 5.99 18.52 13.30
N ILE A 226 6.11 19.74 12.76
CA ILE A 226 6.97 20.03 11.60
C ILE A 226 8.45 19.85 11.93
N ALA A 227 8.90 20.28 13.11
CA ALA A 227 10.29 20.06 13.53
C ALA A 227 10.63 18.55 13.61
N GLN A 228 9.70 17.73 14.13
CA GLN A 228 9.87 16.28 14.17
C GLN A 228 9.88 15.66 12.77
N ALA A 229 9.03 16.13 11.86
CA ALA A 229 9.03 15.69 10.47
C ALA A 229 10.35 16.01 9.75
N ILE A 230 10.91 17.20 9.98
CA ILE A 230 12.21 17.61 9.43
C ILE A 230 13.35 16.77 10.02
N GLU A 231 13.33 16.49 11.32
CA GLU A 231 14.32 15.58 11.93
C GLU A 231 14.26 14.18 11.31
N ARG A 232 13.05 13.68 11.07
CA ARG A 232 12.83 12.40 10.38
C ARG A 232 13.35 12.43 8.94
N LEU A 233 13.07 13.49 8.19
CA LEU A 233 13.55 13.71 6.83
C LEU A 233 15.09 13.56 6.79
N HIS A 234 15.81 14.29 7.65
CA HIS A 234 17.27 14.22 7.72
C HIS A 234 17.80 12.85 8.12
N ARG A 235 17.10 12.14 9.01
CA ARG A 235 17.48 10.78 9.43
C ARG A 235 17.32 9.75 8.31
N LYS A 236 16.34 9.95 7.42
CA LYS A 236 15.99 9.03 6.33
C LYS A 236 16.69 9.37 5.01
N ALA A 237 17.15 10.62 4.86
CA ALA A 237 17.85 11.07 3.68
C ALA A 237 19.12 10.23 3.44
N PRO A 238 19.40 9.82 2.18
CA PRO A 238 20.68 9.23 1.85
C PRO A 238 21.81 10.24 2.13
N PRO A 239 23.02 9.76 2.48
CA PRO A 239 24.16 10.63 2.68
C PRO A 239 24.42 11.46 1.43
N ALA A 240 24.76 12.74 1.61
CA ALA A 240 25.07 13.62 0.50
C ALA A 240 26.14 12.97 -0.39
N PRO A 241 25.96 12.94 -1.72
CA PRO A 241 27.00 12.47 -2.61
C PRO A 241 28.27 13.29 -2.35
N PRO A 242 29.45 12.67 -2.33
CA PRO A 242 30.70 13.40 -2.17
C PRO A 242 30.74 14.51 -3.23
N PRO A 243 31.23 15.71 -2.89
CA PRO A 243 31.31 16.80 -3.85
C PRO A 243 32.05 16.28 -5.08
N GLN A 244 31.34 16.24 -6.21
CA GLN A 244 31.98 15.98 -7.48
C GLN A 244 33.00 17.10 -7.64
N GLU A 245 34.29 16.77 -7.52
CA GLU A 245 35.35 17.64 -7.97
C GLU A 245 35.01 17.97 -9.42
N THR A 246 34.54 19.20 -9.62
CA THR A 246 34.35 19.78 -10.93
C THR A 246 35.72 19.77 -11.57
N ALA A 247 35.98 18.73 -12.36
CA ALA A 247 37.12 18.66 -13.24
C ALA A 247 37.13 19.96 -14.02
N ALA A 248 38.12 20.79 -13.72
CA ALA A 248 38.29 22.10 -14.28
C ALA A 248 38.17 22.02 -15.81
N ALA A 249 37.46 23.00 -16.36
CA ALA A 249 37.31 23.21 -17.78
C ALA A 249 38.64 23.04 -18.53
N ALA A 250 38.72 21.99 -19.34
CA ALA A 250 39.68 21.88 -20.42
C ALA A 250 38.91 21.80 -21.74
N THR A 251 38.99 22.86 -22.53
CA THR A 251 38.60 22.92 -23.94
C THR A 251 39.77 23.52 -24.74
N PRO A 252 39.84 23.33 -26.07
CA PRO A 252 39.94 22.04 -26.75
C PRO A 252 41.08 22.05 -27.80
N GLY A 253 41.68 20.89 -28.11
CA GLY A 253 42.73 20.77 -29.11
C GLY A 253 42.67 19.48 -29.91
N THR A 254 42.03 19.57 -31.09
CA THR A 254 42.36 18.84 -32.32
C THR A 254 42.04 17.33 -32.42
N ALA A 255 40.96 17.00 -33.13
CA ALA A 255 40.68 15.70 -33.78
C ALA A 255 41.57 15.54 -35.06
N PRO A 256 41.69 14.37 -35.76
CA PRO A 256 40.62 13.39 -35.96
C PRO A 256 40.97 11.88 -36.17
N ALA A 257 39.86 11.13 -36.25
CA ALA A 257 39.59 9.92 -37.06
C ALA A 257 40.16 8.55 -36.65
N SER A 258 39.23 7.63 -36.30
CA SER A 258 38.97 6.36 -37.02
C SER A 258 37.83 5.56 -36.35
N ALA A 259 36.83 5.15 -37.14
CA ALA A 259 35.80 4.13 -36.83
C ALA A 259 36.23 2.77 -37.46
N PRO A 260 35.55 1.61 -37.29
CA PRO A 260 34.25 1.32 -36.64
C PRO A 260 34.20 0.10 -35.69
N GLU A 261 33.02 -0.11 -35.09
CA GLU A 261 32.44 -1.28 -34.35
C GLU A 261 32.69 -2.68 -34.99
N PRO A 262 32.46 -3.86 -34.32
CA PRO A 262 31.27 -4.15 -33.49
C PRO A 262 31.37 -5.19 -32.33
N ALA A 263 30.22 -5.38 -31.66
CA ALA A 263 29.66 -6.66 -31.16
C ALA A 263 29.89 -7.13 -29.70
N SER A 264 28.76 -7.16 -28.98
CA SER A 264 28.16 -8.34 -28.31
C SER A 264 28.58 -8.75 -26.89
N ALA A 265 27.55 -9.25 -26.20
CA ALA A 265 27.51 -10.17 -25.06
C ALA A 265 27.43 -9.56 -23.63
N ALA A 266 26.17 -9.51 -23.18
CA ALA A 266 25.68 -9.95 -21.87
C ALA A 266 26.71 -10.40 -20.82
N ARG A 267 26.55 -9.86 -19.60
CA ARG A 267 26.45 -10.65 -18.37
C ARG A 267 25.99 -9.79 -17.19
N ALA A 268 24.93 -10.27 -16.54
CA ALA A 268 24.62 -9.94 -15.15
C ALA A 268 25.77 -10.33 -14.22
N PRO A 269 25.78 -9.78 -13.00
CA PRO A 269 25.85 -10.69 -11.85
C PRO A 269 24.76 -10.42 -10.82
N LEU A 270 24.34 -11.54 -10.23
CA LEU A 270 23.63 -11.65 -8.96
C LEU A 270 24.40 -10.99 -7.81
N ALA A 271 23.65 -10.34 -6.94
CA ALA A 271 23.91 -10.14 -5.51
C ALA A 271 22.49 -9.97 -4.91
N GLU A 272 21.92 -10.84 -4.06
CA GLU A 272 22.42 -11.33 -2.77
C GLU A 272 23.17 -10.23 -2.02
N ASP A 273 22.47 -9.34 -1.33
CA ASP A 273 22.24 -9.56 0.10
C ASP A 273 21.25 -8.56 0.71
N SER A 274 20.43 -9.09 1.61
CA SER A 274 19.87 -8.52 2.84
C SER A 274 19.87 -6.98 3.02
N THR A 275 18.69 -6.39 3.23
CA THR A 275 18.52 -5.35 4.28
C THR A 275 17.06 -4.97 4.55
N ALA A 276 16.69 -5.18 5.82
CA ALA A 276 15.72 -4.42 6.61
C ALA A 276 14.26 -4.34 6.11
N GLN A 277 13.52 -5.38 6.49
CA GLN A 277 12.08 -5.33 6.76
C GLN A 277 11.73 -4.08 7.59
N GLN A 278 10.96 -3.16 7.02
CA GLN A 278 10.13 -2.23 7.76
C GLN A 278 8.69 -2.53 7.40
N SER A 279 8.11 -3.45 8.15
CA SER A 279 6.67 -3.69 8.21
C SER A 279 5.95 -2.36 8.41
N LEU A 280 4.83 -2.16 7.73
CA LEU A 280 3.83 -1.14 8.08
C LEU A 280 3.69 -1.11 9.61
N PRO A 281 3.70 0.06 10.27
CA PRO A 281 3.44 0.13 11.69
C PRO A 281 1.96 -0.23 11.92
N LEU A 282 1.69 -1.52 12.09
CA LEU A 282 0.42 -2.03 12.61
C LEU A 282 0.44 -2.15 14.14
N GLU A 283 1.51 -1.70 14.81
CA GLU A 283 1.57 -1.64 16.28
C GLU A 283 1.99 -0.25 16.77
N ARG A 284 1.05 0.68 16.74
CA ARG A 284 0.82 1.54 17.91
C ARG A 284 -0.66 1.43 18.22
N GLN A 285 -0.97 1.15 19.48
CA GLN A 285 -2.31 1.04 20.05
C GLN A 285 -3.09 2.37 19.94
N ASP A 286 -3.38 2.80 18.73
CA ASP A 286 -4.52 3.63 18.45
C ASP A 286 -5.62 2.64 18.12
N LYS A 287 -6.74 2.70 18.85
CA LYS A 287 -7.93 1.90 18.56
C LYS A 287 -8.16 1.92 17.06
N GLU A 288 -7.89 0.80 16.41
CA GLU A 288 -8.19 0.62 15.00
C GLU A 288 -9.62 1.10 14.79
N PRO A 289 -9.91 1.89 13.74
CA PRO A 289 -11.27 1.92 13.25
C PRO A 289 -11.56 0.48 12.86
N ARG A 290 -12.25 -0.24 13.75
CA ARG A 290 -12.64 -1.62 13.56
C ARG A 290 -13.19 -1.72 12.15
N LEU A 291 -12.57 -2.57 11.34
CA LEU A 291 -13.10 -2.96 10.05
C LEU A 291 -14.26 -3.96 10.25
N ASP A 292 -15.17 -3.63 11.17
CA ASP A 292 -16.49 -4.23 11.29
C ASP A 292 -17.45 -3.55 10.29
#